data_AF-W9ZDY0-F1
#
_entry.id   AF-W9ZDY0-F1
#
_cell.length_a   1.000
_cell.length_b   1.000
_cell.length_c   1.000
_cell.angle_alpha   90.00
_cell.angle_beta   90.00
_cell.angle_gamma   90.00
#
_symmetry.space_group_name_H-M   'P 1'
#
loop_
_entity.id
_entity.type
_entity.pdbx_description
1 polymer ?
#
loop_
_entity_poly.entity_id
_entity_poly.type
_entity_poly.pdbx_seq_one_letter_code
_entity_poly.pdbx_strand_id
1 'polypeptide(L)' 'MGVKSDIAGSVRVPARFTGVYGFRPEVNRLPWTKQAELASKGWQGVQPTLGQMARTAQDLTLFMKTIIQVEP' A
#
# COMPACT_ATOMS: atom_id res chain seq x y z
N MET A 1 12.79 -0.42 2.43
CA MET A 1 11.36 -0.68 2.17
C MET A 1 10.61 0.64 2.21
N GLY A 2 9.58 0.83 1.39
CA GLY A 2 8.80 2.07 1.34
C GLY A 2 7.30 1.81 1.27
N VAL A 3 6.50 2.75 1.76
CA VAL A 3 5.04 2.71 1.75
C VAL A 3 4.53 3.86 0.87
N LYS A 4 3.58 3.57 -0.01
CA LYS A 4 2.94 4.55 -0.89
C LYS A 4 1.45 4.23 -1.03
N SER A 5 0.68 5.15 -1.56
CA SER A 5 -0.71 4.90 -1.92
C SER A 5 -0.83 4.24 -3.30
N ASP A 6 -1.85 3.41 -3.47
CA ASP A 6 -2.23 2.77 -4.73
C ASP A 6 -3.75 2.83 -4.91
N ILE A 7 -4.21 3.71 -5.80
CA ILE A 7 -5.59 3.73 -6.30
C ILE A 7 -5.65 3.17 -7.72
N ALA A 8 -4.76 3.67 -8.59
CA ALA A 8 -4.67 3.34 -10.01
C ALA A 8 -3.36 2.62 -10.39
N GLY A 9 -2.68 1.98 -9.43
CA GLY A 9 -1.41 1.29 -9.67
C GLY A 9 -0.16 2.07 -9.26
N SER A 10 -0.28 3.17 -8.51
CA SER A 10 0.86 4.02 -8.11
C SER A 10 1.89 3.36 -7.19
N VAL A 11 1.69 2.10 -6.77
CA VAL A 11 2.73 1.24 -6.17
C VAL A 11 3.26 0.22 -7.20
N ARG A 12 2.36 -0.48 -7.89
CA ARG A 12 2.71 -1.58 -8.80
C ARG A 12 3.42 -1.11 -10.08
N VAL A 13 2.97 0.01 -10.64
CA VAL A 13 3.56 0.61 -11.85
C VAL A 13 5.02 1.02 -11.60
N PRO A 14 5.35 1.88 -10.63
CA PRO A 14 6.75 2.25 -10.40
C PRO A 14 7.61 1.05 -9.96
N ALA A 15 7.06 0.09 -9.22
CA ALA A 15 7.77 -1.14 -8.88
C ALA A 15 8.22 -1.92 -10.13
N ARG A 16 7.34 -2.01 -11.14
CA ARG A 16 7.64 -2.67 -12.41
C ARG A 16 8.76 -1.99 -13.20
N PHE A 17 8.82 -0.66 -13.18
CA PHE A 17 9.85 0.13 -13.88
C PHE A 17 11.19 0.20 -13.13
N THR A 18 11.18 0.04 -11.80
CA THR A 18 12.39 0.11 -10.97
C THR A 18 12.95 -1.26 -10.59
N GLY A 19 12.31 -2.36 -11.05
CA GLY A 19 12.78 -3.72 -10.81
C GLY A 19 12.66 -4.17 -9.35
N VAL A 20 11.67 -3.66 -8.63
CA VAL A 20 11.38 -4.05 -7.23
C VAL A 20 10.00 -4.67 -7.12
N TYR A 21 9.72 -5.31 -5.99
CA TYR A 21 8.39 -5.84 -5.70
C TYR A 21 7.48 -4.71 -5.20
N GLY A 22 6.25 -4.67 -5.73
CA GLY A 22 5.20 -3.75 -5.29
C GLY A 22 3.93 -4.52 -4.95
N PHE A 23 3.43 -4.37 -3.73
CA PHE A 23 2.24 -5.04 -3.24
C PHE A 23 1.14 -4.05 -2.91
N ARG A 24 -0.06 -4.31 -3.43
CA ARG A 24 -1.29 -3.58 -3.11
C ARG A 24 -2.20 -4.52 -2.32
N PRO A 25 -2.36 -4.33 -0.99
CA PRO A 25 -3.32 -5.11 -0.21
C PRO A 25 -4.75 -4.72 -0.54
N GLU A 26 -5.72 -5.42 0.06
CA GLU A 26 -7.12 -5.00 0.02
C GLU A 26 -7.30 -3.60 0.62
N VAL A 27 -8.39 -2.95 0.20
CA VAL A 27 -8.82 -1.66 0.76
C VAL A 27 -9.10 -1.86 2.26
N ASN A 28 -8.77 -0.86 3.07
CA ASN A 28 -8.94 -0.88 4.53
C ASN A 28 -8.16 -1.98 5.28
N ARG A 29 -7.25 -2.71 4.62
CA ARG A 29 -6.39 -3.70 5.29
C ARG A 29 -5.30 -3.05 6.16
N LEU A 30 -4.90 -1.83 5.82
CA LEU A 30 -3.90 -1.04 6.55
C LEU A 30 -4.53 0.28 7.02
N PRO A 31 -4.08 0.80 8.18
CA PRO A 31 -4.61 2.06 8.72
C PRO A 31 -4.28 3.24 7.80
N TRP A 32 -5.32 3.96 7.37
CA TRP A 32 -5.23 5.18 6.52
C TRP A 32 -5.14 6.47 7.35
N THR A 33 -4.58 6.41 8.55
CA THR A 33 -4.45 7.59 9.41
C THR A 33 -3.23 8.44 9.03
N LYS A 34 -3.44 9.76 8.86
CA LYS A 34 -2.42 10.78 8.52
C LYS A 34 -1.95 10.78 7.04
N GLN A 35 -2.69 10.17 6.13
CA GLN A 35 -2.44 10.27 4.69
C GLN A 35 -3.30 11.37 4.04
N ALA A 36 -2.81 11.91 2.92
CA ALA A 36 -3.57 12.84 2.11
C ALA A 36 -4.85 12.19 1.56
N GLU A 37 -5.91 12.98 1.41
CA GLU A 37 -7.11 12.57 0.69
C GLU A 37 -6.76 12.40 -0.80
N LEU A 38 -6.86 11.16 -1.30
CA LEU A 38 -6.59 10.83 -2.72
C LEU A 38 -7.85 10.71 -3.57
N ALA A 39 -9.00 10.73 -2.91
CA ALA A 39 -10.31 10.71 -3.54
C ALA A 39 -11.21 11.70 -2.79
N SER A 40 -12.12 12.35 -3.51
CA SER A 40 -13.09 13.26 -2.90
C SER A 40 -13.92 12.55 -1.83
N LYS A 41 -14.31 13.29 -0.80
CA LYS A 41 -15.24 12.79 0.22
C LYS A 41 -16.51 12.24 -0.45
N GLY A 42 -16.85 10.99 -0.13
CA GLY A 42 -18.02 10.29 -0.69
C GLY A 42 -17.75 9.51 -1.99
N TRP A 43 -16.51 9.46 -2.48
CA TRP A 43 -16.13 8.63 -3.63
C TRP A 43 -16.53 7.16 -3.44
N GLN A 44 -17.31 6.61 -4.37
CA GLN A 44 -17.80 5.21 -4.35
C GLN A 44 -17.05 4.29 -5.32
N GLY A 45 -16.09 4.81 -6.09
CA GLY A 45 -15.34 4.06 -7.08
C GLY A 45 -14.21 3.23 -6.47
N VAL A 46 -13.16 2.98 -7.27
CA VAL A 46 -11.95 2.31 -6.79
C VAL A 46 -11.37 3.10 -5.62
N GLN A 47 -11.33 2.48 -4.45
CA GLN A 47 -10.83 3.10 -3.24
C GLN A 47 -9.30 3.06 -3.21
N PRO A 48 -8.64 4.10 -2.67
CA PRO A 48 -7.21 4.07 -2.44
C PRO A 48 -6.85 3.10 -1.31
N THR A 49 -5.68 2.46 -1.42
CA THR A 49 -5.11 1.62 -0.35
C THR A 49 -3.61 1.86 -0.22
N LEU A 50 -3.02 1.50 0.92
CA LEU A 50 -1.59 1.64 1.15
C LEU A 50 -0.89 0.40 0.64
N GLY A 51 0.01 0.57 -0.31
CA GLY A 51 0.86 -0.51 -0.81
C GLY A 51 2.32 -0.33 -0.39
N GLN A 52 3.07 -1.42 -0.44
CA GLN A 52 4.48 -1.44 -0.09
C GLN A 52 5.34 -1.73 -1.30
N MET A 53 6.56 -1.19 -1.28
CA MET A 53 7.61 -1.49 -2.23
C MET A 53 8.87 -1.98 -1.51
N ALA A 54 9.42 -3.10 -1.96
CA ALA A 54 10.62 -3.68 -1.39
C ALA A 54 11.45 -4.46 -2.43
N ARG A 55 12.73 -4.68 -2.14
CA ARG A 55 13.64 -5.41 -3.05
C ARG A 55 13.46 -6.92 -2.99
N THR A 56 12.78 -7.44 -1.98
CA THR A 56 12.49 -8.87 -1.82
C THR A 56 11.01 -9.08 -1.47
N ALA A 57 10.47 -10.25 -1.80
CA ALA A 57 9.12 -10.63 -1.41
C ALA A 57 9.01 -10.92 0.10
N GLN A 58 10.11 -11.35 0.74
CA GLN A 58 10.16 -11.54 2.19
C GLN A 58 9.94 -10.24 2.94
N ASP A 59 10.53 -9.12 2.49
CA ASP A 59 10.36 -7.81 3.12
C ASP A 59 8.88 -7.37 3.11
N LEU A 60 8.17 -7.59 1.99
CA LEU A 60 6.73 -7.30 1.89
C LEU A 60 5.92 -8.13 2.90
N THR A 61 6.26 -9.42 3.01
CA THR A 61 5.60 -10.34 3.95
C THR A 61 5.88 -9.94 5.39
N LEU A 62 7.13 -9.60 5.70
CA LEU A 62 7.55 -9.14 7.02
C LEU A 62 6.76 -7.89 7.42
N PHE A 63 6.70 -6.88 6.55
CA PHE A 63 5.93 -5.66 6.81
C PHE A 63 4.47 -5.94 7.13
N MET A 64 3.80 -6.74 6.29
CA MET A 64 2.38 -7.06 6.49
C MET A 64 2.15 -7.79 7.81
N LYS A 65 3.01 -8.75 8.15
CA LYS A 65 2.95 -9.45 9.45
C LYS A 65 3.14 -8.49 10.61
N THR A 66 4.18 -7.65 10.55
CA THR A 66 4.50 -6.70 11.62
C THR A 66 3.34 -5.75 11.87
N ILE A 67 2.76 -5.13 10.84
CA ILE A 67 1.66 -4.16 11.04
C ILE A 67 0.39 -4.83 11.56
N ILE A 68 0.03 -6.01 11.03
CA ILE A 68 -1.19 -6.70 11.46
C ILE A 68 -1.10 -7.14 12.93
N GLN A 69 0.11 -7.38 13.44
CA GLN A 69 0.36 -7.79 14.82
C GLN A 69 0.47 -6.62 15.81
N VAL A 70 0.47 -5.37 15.35
CA VAL A 70 0.51 -4.22 16.25
C VAL A 70 -0.83 -4.12 17.00
N GLU A 71 -0.78 -4.25 18.31
CA GLU A 71 -1.89 -3.89 19.19
C GLU A 71 -1.96 -2.36 19.33
N PRO A 72 -3.18 -1.78 19.35
CA PRO A 72 -3.39 -0.33 19.37
C PRO A 72 -2.92 0.37 20.64
#